data_AF-A0A7J8KB95-F1
#
_entry.id   AF-A0A7J8KB95-F1
#
_cell.length_a   1.000
_cell.length_b   1.000
_cell.length_c   1.000
_cell.angle_alpha   90.00
_cell.angle_beta   90.00
_cell.angle_gamma   90.00
#
_symmetry.space_group_name_H-M   'P 1'
#
loop_
_entity.id
_entity.type
_entity.pdbx_description
1 polymer ?
#
loop_
_entity_poly.entity_id
_entity_poly.type
_entity_poly.pdbx_seq_one_letter_code
_entity_poly.pdbx_strand_id
1 'polypeptide(L)'
;MAGKPILHYVKARGRMESIRWLLAAAGVEFEEKFIETPDDLEDLRKDGSLMFQQVPMVEIDGMKLVQSRAILNYIATKYNLYGKDIKERALYGIFSVLSSTILRNHTDPSMNTQGCVKGSRLAAAHRNID
;
A
#
# COMPACT_ATOMS: atom_id res chain seq x y z
N MET A 1 -7.08 -7.77 -18.99
CA MET A 1 -6.93 -6.41 -18.44
C MET A 1 -6.98 -6.55 -16.94
N ALA A 2 -5.90 -6.22 -16.23
CA ALA A 2 -5.92 -6.29 -14.77
C ALA A 2 -6.85 -5.18 -14.25
N GLY A 3 -7.81 -5.54 -13.40
CA GLY A 3 -8.68 -4.59 -12.73
C GLY A 3 -7.91 -3.65 -11.81
N LYS A 4 -8.58 -2.59 -11.32
CA LYS A 4 -8.00 -1.67 -10.34
C LYS A 4 -7.64 -2.45 -9.06
N PRO A 5 -6.50 -2.15 -8.40
CA PRO A 5 -6.17 -2.78 -7.13
C PRO A 5 -7.22 -2.47 -6.06
N ILE A 6 -7.62 -3.47 -5.28
CA ILE A 6 -8.59 -3.30 -4.18
C ILE A 6 -7.86 -3.49 -2.85
N LEU A 7 -7.86 -2.48 -1.99
CA LEU A 7 -7.22 -2.51 -0.69
C LEU A 7 -8.26 -2.80 0.40
N HIS A 8 -8.03 -3.87 1.17
CA HIS A 8 -8.86 -4.27 2.30
C HIS A 8 -8.18 -3.89 3.61
N TYR A 9 -8.76 -2.91 4.32
CA TYR A 9 -8.22 -2.45 5.61
C TYR A 9 -9.27 -1.76 6.47
N VAL A 10 -8.95 -1.53 7.74
CA VAL A 10 -9.73 -0.63 8.60
C VAL A 10 -9.62 0.80 8.09
N LYS A 11 -10.62 1.65 8.40
CA LYS A 11 -10.63 3.09 8.07
C LYS A 11 -9.64 3.89 8.93
N ALA A 12 -8.37 3.55 8.81
CA ALA A 12 -7.23 4.17 9.49
C ALA A 12 -6.01 4.17 8.55
N ARG A 13 -5.00 4.99 8.91
CA ARG A 13 -3.71 5.01 8.21
C ARG A 13 -3.02 3.64 8.33
N GLY A 14 -2.64 3.29 9.56
CA GLY A 14 -2.05 2.00 9.93
C GLY A 14 -0.93 1.56 8.98
N ARG A 15 -0.88 0.25 8.68
CA ARG A 15 0.12 -0.33 7.77
C ARG A 15 -0.26 -0.23 6.29
N MET A 16 -1.48 0.20 5.98
CA MET A 16 -1.97 0.34 4.62
C MET A 16 -1.53 1.66 4.00
N GLU A 17 -1.20 2.66 4.82
CA GLU A 17 -0.81 3.99 4.35
C GLU A 17 0.39 3.96 3.40
N SER A 18 1.44 3.22 3.73
CA SER A 18 2.62 3.10 2.85
C SER A 18 2.28 2.51 1.47
N ILE A 19 1.28 1.63 1.40
CA ILE A 19 0.80 1.03 0.16
C ILE A 19 0.04 2.07 -0.68
N ARG A 20 -0.81 2.89 -0.05
CA ARG A 20 -1.52 4.01 -0.71
C ARG A 20 -0.54 4.99 -1.34
N TRP A 21 0.48 5.41 -0.57
CA TRP A 21 1.51 6.32 -1.05
C TRP A 21 2.27 5.75 -2.25
N LEU A 22 2.62 4.46 -2.20
CA LEU A 22 3.34 3.81 -3.30
C LEU A 22 2.49 3.71 -4.57
N LEU A 23 1.20 3.37 -4.45
CA LEU A 23 0.28 3.32 -5.59
C LEU A 23 0.03 4.72 -6.17
N ALA A 24 -0.13 5.73 -5.31
CA ALA A 24 -0.29 7.12 -5.74
C ALA A 24 0.98 7.64 -6.44
N ALA A 25 2.17 7.33 -5.93
CA ALA A 25 3.43 7.67 -6.56
C ALA A 25 3.63 6.96 -7.91
N ALA A 26 3.11 5.74 -8.05
CA ALA A 26 3.06 5.01 -9.32
C ALA A 26 1.97 5.53 -10.29
N GLY A 27 1.12 6.48 -9.87
CA GLY A 27 0.02 7.01 -10.69
C GLY A 27 -1.12 6.01 -10.90
N VAL A 28 -1.28 5.04 -9.99
CA VAL A 28 -2.25 3.96 -10.11
C VAL A 28 -3.51 4.29 -9.32
N GLU A 29 -4.65 4.32 -9.99
CA GLU A 29 -5.94 4.39 -9.33
C GLU A 29 -6.26 3.07 -8.63
N PHE A 30 -6.73 3.16 -7.38
CA PHE A 30 -7.08 2.01 -6.55
C PHE A 30 -8.42 2.23 -5.86
N GLU A 31 -9.03 1.13 -5.44
CA GLU A 31 -10.28 1.11 -4.67
C GLU A 31 -10.01 0.65 -3.25
N GLU A 32 -10.76 1.19 -2.29
CA GLU A 32 -10.65 0.79 -0.88
C GLU A 32 -11.95 0.14 -0.42
N LYS A 33 -11.84 -1.07 0.13
CA LYS A 33 -12.92 -1.73 0.87
C LYS A 33 -12.58 -1.65 2.35
N PHE A 34 -13.36 -0.86 3.08
CA PHE A 34 -13.15 -0.67 4.50
C PHE A 34 -13.78 -1.80 5.30
N ILE A 35 -13.05 -2.28 6.29
CA ILE A 35 -13.52 -3.21 7.31
C ILE A 35 -13.99 -2.35 8.48
N GLU A 36 -15.31 -2.28 8.68
CA GLU A 36 -15.91 -1.46 9.72
C GLU A 36 -16.35 -2.31 10.92
N THR A 37 -16.80 -3.54 10.65
CA THR A 37 -17.29 -4.46 11.67
C THR A 37 -16.37 -5.69 11.85
N PRO A 38 -16.41 -6.36 13.01
CA PRO A 38 -15.75 -7.65 13.19
C PRO A 38 -16.25 -8.72 12.22
N ASP A 39 -17.53 -8.68 11.84
CA ASP A 39 -18.16 -9.62 10.92
C ASP A 39 -17.56 -9.51 9.51
N ASP A 40 -17.27 -8.29 9.03
CA ASP A 40 -16.57 -8.07 7.76
C ASP A 40 -15.19 -8.77 7.72
N LEU A 41 -14.48 -8.75 8.86
CA LEU A 41 -13.19 -9.43 8.98
C LEU A 41 -13.36 -10.95 9.03
N GLU A 42 -14.43 -11.45 9.65
CA GLU A 42 -14.74 -12.88 9.64
C GLU A 42 -15.09 -13.38 8.25
N ASP A 43 -15.84 -12.61 7.46
CA ASP A 43 -16.19 -12.98 6.09
C ASP A 43 -14.93 -13.09 5.21
N LEU A 44 -13.98 -12.18 5.35
CA LEU A 44 -12.68 -12.27 4.69
C LEU A 44 -11.85 -13.49 5.14
N ARG A 45 -11.99 -13.92 6.40
CA ARG A 45 -11.35 -15.13 6.91
C ARG A 45 -12.03 -16.39 6.36
N LYS A 46 -13.36 -16.41 6.30
CA LYS A 46 -14.18 -17.53 5.79
C LYS A 46 -14.00 -17.73 4.29
N ASP A 47 -13.82 -16.65 3.53
CA ASP A 47 -13.51 -16.68 2.09
C ASP A 47 -12.14 -17.33 1.77
N GLY A 48 -11.32 -17.63 2.79
CA GLY A 48 -9.99 -18.23 2.61
C GLY A 48 -8.96 -17.28 1.97
N SER A 49 -9.35 -16.03 1.74
CA SER A 49 -8.57 -14.98 1.10
C SER A 49 -7.41 -14.46 1.94
N LEU A 50 -7.49 -14.65 3.25
CA LEU A 50 -6.47 -14.23 4.19
C LEU A 50 -5.61 -15.43 4.59
N MET A 51 -4.50 -15.66 3.87
CA MET A 51 -3.55 -16.76 4.17
C MET A 51 -3.10 -16.77 5.64
N PHE A 52 -2.97 -15.60 6.28
CA PHE A 52 -2.60 -15.45 7.70
C PHE A 52 -3.72 -14.88 8.57
N GLN A 53 -4.96 -14.82 8.08
CA GLN A 53 -6.11 -14.25 8.80
C GLN A 53 -5.91 -12.79 9.28
N GLN A 54 -4.97 -12.08 8.63
CA GLN A 54 -4.48 -10.75 8.98
C GLN A 54 -4.61 -9.79 7.80
N VAL A 55 -4.88 -8.53 8.13
CA VAL A 55 -4.83 -7.38 7.22
C VAL A 55 -3.57 -6.55 7.52
N PRO A 56 -2.97 -5.84 6.54
CA PRO A 56 -3.50 -5.47 5.22
C PRO A 56 -3.51 -6.57 4.17
N MET A 57 -4.54 -6.55 3.32
CA MET A 57 -4.69 -7.41 2.13
C MET A 57 -5.00 -6.55 0.89
N VAL A 58 -4.40 -6.89 -0.24
CA VAL A 58 -4.62 -6.20 -1.52
C VAL A 58 -4.91 -7.21 -2.63
N GLU A 59 -5.98 -6.97 -3.37
CA GLU A 59 -6.29 -7.69 -4.60
C GLU A 59 -5.66 -6.96 -5.78
N ILE A 60 -4.73 -7.62 -6.49
CA ILE A 60 -4.03 -7.05 -7.64
C ILE A 60 -3.65 -8.14 -8.62
N ASP A 61 -3.87 -7.92 -9.92
CA ASP A 61 -3.56 -8.88 -11.00
C ASP A 61 -4.17 -10.29 -10.80
N GLY A 62 -5.34 -10.37 -10.16
CA GLY A 62 -6.00 -11.65 -9.84
C GLY A 62 -5.40 -12.37 -8.63
N MET A 63 -4.41 -11.79 -7.95
CA MET A 63 -3.83 -12.31 -6.71
C MET A 63 -4.39 -11.58 -5.50
N LYS A 64 -4.58 -12.32 -4.40
CA LYS A 64 -4.90 -11.77 -3.08
C LYS A 64 -3.63 -11.78 -2.22
N LEU A 65 -2.93 -10.65 -2.19
CA LEU A 65 -1.66 -10.50 -1.48
C LEU A 65 -1.89 -10.04 -0.05
N VAL A 66 -1.30 -10.76 0.91
CA VAL A 66 -1.27 -10.40 2.33
C VAL A 66 0.15 -10.04 2.76
N GLN A 67 0.32 -9.45 3.94
CA GLN A 67 1.57 -8.88 4.46
C GLN A 67 2.02 -7.60 3.74
N SER A 68 2.14 -6.51 4.49
CA SER A 68 2.46 -5.18 3.94
C SER A 68 3.76 -5.16 3.12
N ARG A 69 4.78 -5.91 3.54
CA ARG A 69 6.07 -5.98 2.85
C ARG A 69 5.98 -6.68 1.50
N ALA A 70 5.23 -7.78 1.43
CA ALA A 70 5.07 -8.52 0.18
C ALA A 70 4.31 -7.67 -0.84
N ILE A 71 3.24 -6.99 -0.40
CA ILE A 71 2.46 -6.07 -1.22
C ILE A 71 3.32 -4.92 -1.76
N LEU A 72 4.07 -4.24 -0.88
CA LEU A 72 4.96 -3.13 -1.28
C LEU A 72 6.01 -3.58 -2.28
N ASN A 73 6.67 -4.71 -2.04
CA ASN A 73 7.69 -5.24 -2.95
C ASN A 73 7.11 -5.60 -4.31
N TYR A 74 5.91 -6.18 -4.33
CA TYR A 74 5.22 -6.51 -5.58
C TYR A 74 4.91 -5.25 -6.40
N ILE A 75 4.29 -4.25 -5.77
CA ILE A 75 3.94 -2.98 -6.42
C ILE A 75 5.21 -2.27 -6.90
N ALA A 76 6.24 -2.16 -6.06
CA ALA A 76 7.47 -1.49 -6.42
C ALA A 76 8.19 -2.18 -7.58
N THR A 77 8.18 -3.51 -7.63
CA THR A 77 8.76 -4.27 -8.75
C THR A 77 7.92 -4.10 -10.01
N LYS A 78 6.59 -4.20 -9.91
CA LYS A 78 5.65 -4.06 -11.03
C LYS A 78 5.77 -2.71 -11.74
N TYR A 79 5.95 -1.63 -10.97
CA TYR A 79 6.05 -0.27 -11.50
C TYR A 79 7.50 0.21 -11.66
N ASN A 80 8.49 -0.69 -11.62
CA ASN A 80 9.92 -0.37 -11.75
C ASN A 80 10.43 0.70 -10.76
N LEU A 81 9.80 0.79 -9.59
CA LEU A 81 10.20 1.67 -8.48
C LEU A 81 11.21 0.99 -7.54
N TYR A 82 11.61 -0.25 -7.83
CA TYR A 82 12.44 -1.07 -6.96
C TYR A 82 13.80 -1.38 -7.58
N GLY A 83 14.58 -0.35 -7.92
CA GLY A 83 15.96 -0.44 -8.42
C GLY A 83 16.17 -1.30 -9.68
N LYS A 84 17.21 -1.02 -10.46
CA LYS A 84 17.50 -1.84 -11.65
C LYS A 84 18.31 -3.08 -11.27
N ASP A 85 19.22 -2.92 -10.33
CA ASP A 85 20.18 -3.97 -9.93
C ASP A 85 19.89 -4.56 -8.55
N ILE A 86 20.36 -5.80 -8.34
CA ILE A 86 20.27 -6.51 -7.05
C ILE A 86 20.91 -5.68 -5.92
N LYS A 87 22.01 -4.97 -6.22
CA LYS A 87 22.69 -4.10 -5.25
C LYS A 87 21.82 -2.92 -4.83
N GLU A 88 21.18 -2.24 -5.78
CA GLU A 88 20.24 -1.15 -5.47
C GLU A 88 19.03 -1.67 -4.69
N ARG A 89 18.46 -2.81 -5.12
CA ARG A 89 17.34 -3.47 -4.43
C ARG A 89 17.66 -3.84 -2.98
N ALA A 90 18.89 -4.26 -2.70
CA ALA A 90 19.33 -4.57 -1.34
C ALA A 90 19.31 -3.34 -0.43
N LEU A 91 19.69 -2.15 -0.95
CA LEU A 91 19.64 -0.90 -0.21
C LEU A 91 18.19 -0.49 0.10
N TYR A 92 17.29 -0.56 -0.89
CA TYR A 92 15.86 -0.24 -0.69
C TYR A 92 15.13 -1.25 0.20
N GLY A 93 15.51 -2.53 0.12
CA GLY A 93 14.94 -3.59 0.96
C GLY A 93 15.15 -3.36 2.45
N ILE A 94 16.26 -2.73 2.83
CA ILE A 94 16.55 -2.32 4.22
C ILE A 94 15.71 -1.10 4.61
N PHE A 95 15.51 -0.13 3.71
CA PHE A 95 14.74 1.09 3.98
C PHE A 95 13.26 0.80 4.30
N SER A 96 12.62 -0.13 3.57
CA SER A 96 11.25 -0.58 3.88
C SER A 96 11.16 -1.24 5.27
N VAL A 97 12.19 -2.01 5.67
CA VAL A 97 12.28 -2.59 7.02
C VAL A 97 12.34 -1.47 8.07
N LEU A 98 13.24 -0.50 7.89
CA LEU A 98 13.48 0.58 8.84
C LEU A 98 12.27 1.51 8.99
N SER A 99 11.62 1.92 7.90
CA SER A 99 10.44 2.79 7.98
C SER A 99 9.28 2.11 8.72
N SER A 100 9.06 0.81 8.49
CA SER A 100 8.02 0.06 9.21
C SER A 100 8.32 -0.11 10.71
N THR A 101 9.59 -0.18 11.10
CA THR A 101 10.01 -0.19 12.52
C THR A 101 9.91 1.20 13.14
N ILE A 102 10.28 2.25 12.42
CA ILE A 102 10.17 3.65 12.86
C ILE A 102 8.71 4.07 13.03
N LEU A 103 7.82 3.71 12.09
CA LEU A 103 6.37 3.97 12.21
C LEU A 103 5.72 3.22 13.38
N ARG A 104 6.25 2.04 13.76
CA ARG A 104 5.80 1.33 14.98
C ARG A 104 6.23 2.04 16.26
N ASN A 105 7.33 2.80 16.23
CA ASN A 105 7.85 3.50 17.41
C ASN A 105 7.33 4.94 17.54
N HIS A 106 6.84 5.56 16.47
CA HIS A 106 6.37 6.96 16.44
C HIS A 106 4.85 7.15 16.27
N THR A 107 4.03 6.11 16.46
CA THR A 107 2.57 6.28 16.44
C THR A 107 2.07 6.87 17.76
N ASP A 108 2.20 8.19 17.89
CA ASP A 108 1.48 8.97 18.91
C ASP A 108 -0.04 8.99 18.57
N PRO A 109 -0.95 8.71 19.51
CA PRO A 109 -2.39 8.55 19.23
C PRO A 109 -3.15 9.84 18.84
N SER A 110 -2.51 11.00 18.84
CA SER A 110 -3.20 12.30 18.87
C SER A 110 -3.41 12.99 17.52
N MET A 111 -2.97 12.42 16.39
CA MET A 111 -3.10 13.08 15.07
C MET A 111 -4.10 12.39 14.15
N ASN A 112 -5.39 12.51 14.51
CA ASN A 112 -6.50 12.30 13.58
C ASN A 112 -6.99 13.67 13.08
N THR A 113 -6.51 14.11 11.93
CA THR A 113 -7.19 15.14 11.13
C THR A 113 -7.57 14.54 9.78
N GLN A 114 -8.84 14.16 9.71
CA GLN A 114 -9.58 14.04 8.46
C GLN A 114 -9.49 15.39 7.73
N GLY A 115 -9.07 15.35 6.47
CA GLY A 115 -8.91 16.56 5.67
C GLY A 115 -8.53 16.25 4.24
N CYS A 116 -9.53 15.85 3.45
CA CYS A 116 -9.65 16.21 2.04
C CYS A 116 -8.45 15.92 1.11
N VAL A 117 -8.43 14.73 0.49
CA VAL A 117 -7.80 14.58 -0.84
C VAL A 117 -8.93 14.65 -1.87
N LYS A 118 -9.50 15.85 -2.05
CA LYS A 118 -10.19 16.19 -3.30
C LYS A 118 -9.13 16.59 -4.31
N GLY A 119 -9.25 15.99 -5.50
CA GLY A 119 -8.33 16.06 -6.63
C GLY A 119 -7.46 17.31 -6.75
N SER A 120 -6.15 17.09 -6.76
CA SER A 120 -5.20 17.99 -7.40
C SER A 120 -4.63 17.28 -8.62
N ARG A 121 -5.06 17.72 -9.81
CA ARG A 121 -4.37 17.49 -11.09
C ARG A 121 -2.87 17.73 -10.87
N LEU A 122 -2.04 16.71 -11.01
CA LEU A 122 -0.61 16.92 -11.20
C LEU A 122 -0.43 17.55 -12.59
N ALA A 123 -0.15 18.85 -12.61
CA ALA A 123 0.34 19.52 -13.80
C ALA A 123 1.70 18.91 -14.17
N ALA A 124 1.79 18.41 -15.41
CA ALA A 124 3.01 17.95 -16.01
C ALA A 124 4.06 19.07 -16.04
N ALA A 125 5.18 18.87 -15.37
CA ALA A 125 6.38 19.68 -15.54
C ALA A 125 7.38 18.88 -16.39
N HIS A 126 7.25 19.00 -17.72
CA HIS A 126 8.39 18.88 -18.61
C HIS A 126 9.40 19.99 -18.29
N ARG A 127 10.68 19.63 -18.14
CA ARG A 127 11.88 20.45 -18.44
C ARG A 127 13.09 19.52 -18.28
N ASN A 128 13.48 18.87 -19.38
CA ASN A 128 14.62 19.22 -20.24
C ASN A 128 15.97 19.14 -19.50
N ILE A 129 16.66 18.05 -19.79
CA ILE A 129 18.10 17.86 -19.61
C ILE A 129 18.73 18.34 -20.91
N ASP A 130 19.49 19.43 -20.83
CA ASP A 130 20.63 19.76 -21.70
C ASP A 130 21.78 20.14 -20.77
#